data_AF-A0A660RVJ4-F1
#
_entry.id   AF-A0A660RVJ4-F1
#
_cell.length_a   1.000
_cell.length_b   1.000
_cell.length_c   1.000
_cell.angle_alpha   90.00
_cell.angle_beta   90.00
_cell.angle_gamma   90.00
#
_symmetry.space_group_name_H-M   'P 1'
#
loop_
_entity.id
_entity.type
_entity.pdbx_description
1 polymer ?
#
loop_
_entity_poly.entity_id
_entity_poly.type
_entity_poly.pdbx_seq_one_letter_code
_entity_poly.pdbx_strand_id
1 'polypeptide(L)'
;MTHILESLITILIPLVIIMDPLGNLPFFLLFTEKITPSERRKVAAISSFAACIILIFFDITGDSVLRFFGIGLPAFQLAGGFIFFIYALQMLCLFPSGLKTTSEEEQEGVEKEHVALVPLATPLLAGPGAITAVLVWQQTMDSSVNTVLLPAAIIIACIIVYLVFYFG
;
A
#
# COMPACT_ATOMS: atom_id res chain seq x y z
N MET A 1 -12.94 26.88 -3.00
CA MET A 1 -13.49 25.58 -2.53
C MET A 1 -13.49 24.53 -3.64
N THR A 2 -13.87 24.88 -4.87
CA THR A 2 -13.79 24.00 -6.06
C THR A 2 -12.38 23.49 -6.35
N HIS A 3 -11.36 24.37 -6.36
CA HIS A 3 -9.97 23.97 -6.63
C HIS A 3 -9.38 22.97 -5.63
N ILE A 4 -9.73 23.07 -4.34
CA ILE A 4 -9.24 22.13 -3.31
C ILE A 4 -9.85 20.75 -3.51
N LEU A 5 -11.15 20.70 -3.82
CA LEU A 5 -11.87 19.46 -4.07
C LEU A 5 -11.36 18.77 -5.34
N GLU A 6 -11.11 19.54 -6.40
CA GLU A 6 -10.49 19.06 -7.63
C GLU A 6 -9.12 18.44 -7.35
N SER A 7 -8.23 19.15 -6.64
CA SER A 7 -6.91 18.62 -6.29
C SER A 7 -7.00 17.36 -5.42
N LEU A 8 -7.92 17.31 -4.45
CA LEU A 8 -8.11 16.13 -3.61
C LEU A 8 -8.50 14.91 -4.45
N ILE A 9 -9.45 15.09 -5.37
CA ILE A 9 -9.93 14.01 -6.25
C ILE A 9 -8.81 13.52 -7.19
N THR A 10 -7.99 14.43 -7.72
CA THR A 10 -6.86 14.10 -8.60
C THR A 10 -5.78 13.27 -7.92
N ILE A 11 -5.63 13.35 -6.59
CA ILE A 11 -4.69 12.52 -5.82
C ILE A 11 -5.38 11.23 -5.34
N LEU A 12 -6.57 11.39 -4.75
CA LEU A 12 -7.28 10.32 -4.06
C LEU A 12 -7.68 9.20 -5.01
N ILE A 13 -8.25 9.53 -6.19
CA ILE A 13 -8.72 8.50 -7.12
C ILE A 13 -7.55 7.63 -7.61
N PRO A 14 -6.45 8.20 -8.15
CA PRO A 14 -5.31 7.37 -8.56
C PRO A 14 -4.71 6.60 -7.40
N LEU A 15 -4.62 7.18 -6.20
CA LEU A 15 -4.09 6.47 -5.04
C LEU A 15 -4.93 5.24 -4.67
N VAL A 16 -6.26 5.37 -4.65
CA VAL A 16 -7.18 4.23 -4.40
C VAL A 16 -7.06 3.17 -5.49
N ILE A 17 -6.92 3.57 -6.76
CA ILE A 17 -6.71 2.64 -7.88
C ILE A 17 -5.38 1.89 -7.71
N ILE A 18 -4.31 2.58 -7.34
CA ILE A 18 -2.97 1.98 -7.14
C ILE A 18 -2.97 1.02 -5.95
N MET A 19 -3.67 1.36 -4.86
CA MET A 19 -3.81 0.50 -3.68
C MET A 19 -4.74 -0.70 -3.91
N ASP A 20 -5.55 -0.67 -4.97
CA ASP A 20 -6.45 -1.72 -5.44
C ASP A 20 -7.16 -2.55 -4.34
N PRO A 21 -7.92 -1.91 -3.42
CA PRO A 21 -8.54 -2.65 -2.32
C PRO A 21 -9.52 -3.73 -2.80
N LEU A 22 -10.15 -3.55 -3.97
CA LEU A 22 -11.09 -4.51 -4.53
C LEU A 22 -10.38 -5.72 -5.15
N GLY A 23 -9.32 -5.52 -5.94
CA GLY A 23 -8.52 -6.63 -6.47
C GLY A 23 -7.78 -7.40 -5.37
N ASN A 24 -7.48 -6.73 -4.26
CA ASN A 24 -6.83 -7.30 -3.09
C ASN A 24 -7.79 -8.08 -2.16
N LEU A 25 -9.10 -7.90 -2.32
CA LEU A 25 -10.10 -8.50 -1.44
C LEU A 25 -10.12 -10.05 -1.49
N PRO A 26 -10.08 -10.73 -2.65
CA PRO A 26 -10.03 -12.20 -2.70
C PRO A 26 -8.80 -12.77 -1.98
N PHE A 27 -7.65 -12.11 -2.08
CA PHE A 27 -6.43 -12.51 -1.36
C PHE A 27 -6.60 -12.32 0.15
N PHE A 28 -7.16 -11.19 0.58
CA PHE A 28 -7.48 -10.96 1.99
C PHE A 28 -8.42 -12.03 2.55
N LEU A 29 -9.46 -12.39 1.82
CA LEU A 29 -10.40 -13.45 2.22
C LEU A 29 -9.71 -14.81 2.34
N LEU A 30 -8.85 -15.16 1.38
CA LEU A 30 -8.08 -16.40 1.41
C LEU A 30 -7.14 -16.46 2.62
N PHE A 31 -6.42 -15.38 2.92
CA PHE A 31 -5.49 -15.33 4.06
C PHE A 31 -6.19 -15.28 5.42
N THR A 32 -7.46 -14.88 5.45
CA THR A 32 -8.26 -14.76 6.68
C THR A 32 -9.33 -15.85 6.82
N GLU A 33 -9.32 -16.86 5.96
CA GLU A 33 -10.32 -17.93 5.96
C GLU A 33 -10.34 -18.75 7.26
N LYS A 34 -9.17 -18.96 7.88
CA LYS A 34 -8.99 -19.82 9.06
C LYS A 34 -9.13 -19.10 10.42
N ILE A 35 -9.41 -17.79 10.42
CA ILE A 35 -9.48 -16.99 11.65
C ILE A 35 -10.91 -16.52 11.94
N THR A 36 -11.17 -16.12 13.18
CA THR A 36 -12.50 -15.68 13.58
C THR A 36 -12.88 -14.33 12.92
N PRO A 37 -14.18 -14.01 12.78
CA PRO A 37 -14.60 -12.71 12.25
C PRO A 37 -14.05 -11.51 13.03
N SER A 38 -13.83 -11.66 14.34
CA SER A 38 -13.24 -10.60 15.17
C SER A 38 -11.75 -10.42 14.87
N GLU A 39 -11.01 -11.50 14.69
CA GLU A 39 -9.59 -11.44 14.33
C GLU A 39 -9.41 -10.89 12.92
N ARG A 40 -10.28 -11.27 11.97
CA ARG A 40 -10.26 -10.75 10.61
C ARG A 40 -10.42 -9.23 10.55
N ARG A 41 -11.33 -8.66 11.35
CA ARG A 41 -11.47 -7.20 11.48
C ARG A 41 -10.22 -6.54 12.06
N LYS A 42 -9.55 -7.20 13.01
CA LYS A 42 -8.26 -6.75 13.55
C LYS A 42 -7.18 -6.75 12.47
N VAL A 43 -7.11 -7.79 11.64
CA VAL A 43 -6.17 -7.85 10.49
C VAL A 43 -6.44 -6.74 9.50
N ALA A 44 -7.70 -6.47 9.15
CA ALA A 44 -8.06 -5.34 8.28
C ALA A 44 -7.58 -4.00 8.86
N ALA A 45 -7.84 -3.75 10.15
CA ALA A 45 -7.42 -2.53 10.83
C ALA A 45 -5.90 -2.38 10.85
N ILE A 46 -5.17 -3.44 11.23
CA ILE A 46 -3.70 -3.43 11.30
C ILE A 46 -3.10 -3.19 9.91
N SER A 47 -3.60 -3.87 8.89
CA SER A 47 -3.06 -3.78 7.52
C SER A 47 -3.26 -2.37 6.95
N SER A 48 -4.46 -1.80 7.06
CA SER A 48 -4.75 -0.45 6.59
C SER A 48 -4.00 0.62 7.38
N PHE A 49 -3.85 0.42 8.69
CA PHE A 49 -3.10 1.34 9.55
C PHE A 49 -1.60 1.31 9.26
N ALA A 50 -1.02 0.12 9.09
CA ALA A 50 0.38 -0.04 8.69
C ALA A 50 0.64 0.63 7.34
N ALA A 51 -0.24 0.44 6.35
CA ALA A 51 -0.14 1.11 5.06
C ALA A 51 -0.17 2.64 5.19
N CYS A 52 -1.07 3.16 6.04
CA CYS A 52 -1.17 4.59 6.33
C CYS A 52 0.15 5.14 6.91
N ILE A 53 0.71 4.45 7.91
CA ILE A 53 2.00 4.84 8.52
C ILE A 53 3.10 4.88 7.46
N ILE A 54 3.21 3.85 6.63
CA ILE A 54 4.25 3.79 5.59
C ILE A 54 4.10 4.94 4.61
N LEU A 55 2.90 5.19 4.10
CA LEU A 55 2.66 6.25 3.12
C LEU A 55 2.89 7.65 3.72
N ILE A 56 2.44 7.90 4.95
CA ILE A 56 2.70 9.16 5.67
C ILE A 56 4.19 9.33 5.96
N PHE A 57 4.90 8.25 6.31
CA PHE A 57 6.34 8.30 6.49
C PHE A 57 7.06 8.75 5.21
N PHE A 58 6.70 8.18 4.06
CA PHE A 58 7.29 8.57 2.78
C PHE A 58 6.84 9.94 2.29
N ASP A 59 5.63 10.38 2.62
CA ASP A 59 5.18 11.75 2.38
C ASP A 59 6.05 12.77 3.13
N ILE A 60 6.35 12.51 4.40
CA ILE A 60 7.13 13.44 5.22
C ILE A 60 8.64 13.37 4.89
N THR A 61 9.17 12.15 4.72
CA THR A 61 10.64 11.92 4.64
C THR A 61 11.17 11.72 3.23
N GLY A 62 10.28 11.58 2.25
CA GLY A 62 10.59 11.09 0.92
C GLY A 62 11.76 11.75 0.19
N ASP A 63 11.70 13.08 0.04
CA ASP A 63 12.77 13.86 -0.59
C ASP A 63 14.11 13.72 0.17
N SER A 64 14.07 13.69 1.50
CA SER A 64 15.27 13.54 2.33
C SER A 64 15.89 12.15 2.17
N VAL A 65 15.07 11.10 2.14
CA VAL A 65 15.51 9.72 1.92
C VAL A 65 16.16 9.58 0.55
N LEU A 66 15.53 10.10 -0.51
CA LEU A 66 16.06 10.03 -1.87
C LEU A 66 17.42 10.74 -1.98
N ARG A 67 17.54 11.94 -1.39
CA ARG A 67 18.79 12.70 -1.37
C ARG A 67 19.89 12.00 -0.58
N PHE A 68 19.56 11.38 0.54
CA PHE A 68 20.50 10.62 1.35
C PHE A 68 21.13 9.47 0.55
N PHE A 69 20.33 8.76 -0.26
CA PHE A 69 20.82 7.69 -1.14
C PHE A 69 21.40 8.19 -2.48
N GLY A 70 21.36 9.50 -2.76
CA GLY A 70 21.80 10.05 -4.05
C GLY A 70 20.93 9.62 -5.23
N ILE A 71 19.66 9.26 -4.99
CA ILE A 71 18.72 8.80 -6.01
C ILE A 71 17.85 9.96 -6.47
N GLY A 72 17.80 10.19 -7.79
CA GLY A 72 16.87 11.16 -8.38
C GLY A 72 15.44 10.63 -8.41
N LEU A 73 14.44 11.51 -8.28
CA LEU A 73 13.02 11.15 -8.41
C LEU A 73 12.73 10.33 -9.69
N PRO A 74 13.27 10.68 -10.88
CA PRO A 74 13.01 9.88 -12.09
C PRO A 74 13.54 8.44 -11.99
N ALA A 75 14.68 8.24 -11.35
CA ALA A 75 15.25 6.90 -11.14
C ALA A 75 14.39 6.08 -10.17
N PHE A 76 13.88 6.72 -9.11
CA PHE A 76 12.96 6.08 -8.17
C PHE A 76 11.63 5.69 -8.85
N GLN A 77 11.07 6.58 -9.67
CA GLN A 77 9.85 6.31 -10.46
C GLN A 77 10.01 5.11 -11.38
N LEU A 78 11.15 5.01 -12.09
CA LEU A 78 11.45 3.86 -12.93
C LEU A 78 11.51 2.57 -12.11
N ALA A 79 12.26 2.57 -11.01
CA ALA A 79 12.38 1.40 -10.15
C ALA A 79 11.02 0.96 -9.57
N GLY A 80 10.25 1.89 -8.99
CA GLY A 80 8.93 1.61 -8.44
C GLY A 80 7.94 1.11 -9.49
N GLY A 81 7.96 1.71 -10.68
CA GLY A 81 7.18 1.27 -11.84
C GLY A 81 7.54 -0.15 -12.30
N PHE A 82 8.83 -0.49 -12.36
CA PHE A 82 9.27 -1.85 -12.70
C PHE A 82 8.82 -2.89 -11.66
N ILE A 83 8.92 -2.59 -10.36
CA ILE A 83 8.46 -3.52 -9.32
C ILE A 83 6.94 -3.70 -9.41
N PHE A 84 6.18 -2.61 -9.58
CA PHE A 84 4.72 -2.69 -9.77
C PHE A 84 4.34 -3.48 -11.02
N PHE A 85 5.07 -3.31 -12.12
CA PHE A 85 4.86 -4.08 -13.35
C PHE A 85 5.13 -5.58 -13.14
N ILE A 86 6.24 -5.94 -12.50
CA ILE A 86 6.54 -7.34 -12.15
C ILE A 86 5.44 -7.93 -11.27
N TYR A 87 4.97 -7.16 -10.28
CA TYR A 87 3.87 -7.58 -9.41
C TYR A 87 2.58 -7.84 -10.17
N ALA A 88 2.21 -6.94 -11.08
CA ALA A 88 1.04 -7.12 -11.95
C ALA A 88 1.16 -8.40 -12.81
N LEU A 89 2.35 -8.72 -13.32
CA LEU A 89 2.59 -9.94 -14.08
C LEU A 89 2.57 -11.22 -13.22
N GLN A 90 3.02 -11.15 -11.96
CA GLN A 90 2.88 -12.23 -10.98
C GLN A 90 1.41 -12.51 -10.66
N MET A 91 0.60 -11.46 -10.48
CA MET A 91 -0.85 -11.58 -10.28
C MET A 91 -1.56 -12.20 -11.48
N LEU A 92 -1.08 -11.92 -12.71
CA LEU A 92 -1.58 -12.54 -13.94
C LEU A 92 -1.06 -13.98 -14.15
N CYS A 93 -0.34 -14.55 -13.18
CA CYS A 93 0.28 -15.87 -13.22
C CYS A 93 1.28 -16.08 -14.39
N LEU A 94 1.79 -14.99 -15.00
CA LEU A 94 2.79 -15.05 -16.07
C LEU A 94 4.20 -15.39 -15.54
N PHE A 95 4.45 -15.06 -14.27
CA PHE A 95 5.62 -15.51 -13.53
C PHE A 95 5.17 -16.44 -12.41
N PRO A 96 5.71 -17.67 -12.30
CA PRO A 96 5.41 -18.52 -11.17
C PRO A 96 5.90 -17.84 -9.88
N SER A 97 4.99 -17.62 -8.94
CA SER A 97 5.29 -17.14 -7.60
C SER A 97 6.10 -18.21 -6.87
N GLY A 98 7.42 -17.98 -6.76
CA GLY A 98 8.36 -18.82 -6.03
C GLY A 98 8.21 -18.77 -4.51
N LEU A 99 7.04 -18.45 -3.98
CA LEU A 99 6.71 -18.53 -2.55
C LEU A 99 5.78 -19.72 -2.33
N LYS A 100 6.23 -20.91 -2.73
CA LYS A 100 5.84 -22.10 -1.98
C LYS A 100 6.55 -21.95 -0.64
N THR A 101 5.83 -21.54 0.41
CA THR A 101 6.30 -21.83 1.76
C THR A 101 6.56 -23.34 1.77
N THR A 102 7.81 -23.70 1.95
CA THR A 102 8.20 -25.10 2.06
C THR A 102 7.48 -25.64 3.28
N SER A 103 6.94 -26.85 3.15
CA SER A 103 6.16 -27.56 4.18
C SER A 103 6.87 -27.73 5.54
N GLU A 104 8.14 -27.32 5.63
CA GLU A 104 8.97 -27.31 6.84
C GLU A 104 8.78 -26.04 7.70
N GLU A 105 8.33 -24.90 7.15
CA GLU A 105 8.01 -23.70 7.96
C GLU A 105 6.68 -23.83 8.74
N GLU A 106 5.84 -24.80 8.38
CA GLU A 106 4.53 -25.02 9.01
C GLU A 106 4.64 -25.72 10.39
N GLN A 107 5.80 -26.32 10.72
CA GLN A 107 5.98 -27.13 11.94
C GLN A 107 6.77 -26.44 13.05
N GLU A 108 7.55 -25.40 12.76
CA GLU A 108 8.38 -24.72 13.76
C GLU A 108 7.88 -23.28 14.00
N GLY A 109 6.88 -23.15 14.87
CA GLY A 109 6.70 -21.92 15.66
C GLY A 109 5.90 -20.78 15.03
N VAL A 110 4.74 -21.05 14.43
CA VAL A 110 3.78 -20.01 14.03
C VAL A 110 3.14 -19.36 15.26
N GLU A 111 3.83 -18.39 15.85
CA GLU A 111 3.17 -17.34 16.63
C GLU A 111 2.17 -16.63 15.72
N LYS A 112 0.91 -16.61 16.16
CA LYS A 112 -0.30 -16.17 15.43
C LYS A 112 -0.33 -14.69 15.04
N GLU A 113 0.81 -13.99 15.04
CA GLU A 113 0.95 -12.58 14.71
C GLU A 113 1.58 -12.32 13.33
N HIS A 114 2.25 -13.30 12.71
CA HIS A 114 2.98 -13.08 11.45
C HIS A 114 2.16 -13.22 10.16
N VAL A 115 0.94 -13.76 10.22
CA VAL A 115 0.03 -13.84 9.04
C VAL A 115 -0.51 -12.47 8.62
N ALA A 116 -0.45 -11.47 9.51
CA ALA A 116 -0.91 -10.11 9.22
C ALA A 116 0.14 -9.24 8.48
N LEU A 117 1.42 -9.61 8.51
CA LEU A 117 2.52 -8.75 8.03
C LEU A 117 3.00 -9.10 6.62
N VAL A 118 2.81 -10.34 6.17
CA VAL A 118 3.27 -10.81 4.85
C VAL A 118 2.13 -11.61 4.21
N PRO A 119 1.52 -11.21 3.07
CA PRO A 119 1.88 -10.12 2.15
C PRO A 119 0.93 -8.90 2.22
N LEU A 120 0.02 -8.83 3.21
CA LEU A 120 -1.12 -7.91 3.13
C LEU A 120 -0.79 -6.44 3.42
N ALA A 121 0.04 -6.18 4.43
CA ALA A 121 0.53 -4.83 4.73
C ALA A 121 1.66 -4.41 3.78
N THR A 122 2.51 -5.38 3.42
CA THR A 122 3.65 -5.24 2.48
C THR A 122 3.76 -6.55 1.70
N PRO A 123 3.60 -6.57 0.36
CA PRO A 123 3.69 -5.45 -0.59
C PRO A 123 2.34 -4.86 -1.08
N LEU A 124 1.20 -5.34 -0.58
CA LEU A 124 -0.08 -5.17 -1.27
C LEU A 124 -0.66 -3.74 -1.24
N LEU A 125 -0.59 -3.05 -0.09
CA LEU A 125 -1.27 -1.76 0.10
C LEU A 125 -0.34 -0.54 0.04
N ALA A 126 0.77 -0.56 0.79
CA ALA A 126 1.84 0.44 0.67
C ALA A 126 2.93 -0.07 -0.28
N GLY A 127 2.51 -0.57 -1.43
CA GLY A 127 3.41 -1.12 -2.44
C GLY A 127 4.30 -0.05 -3.09
N PRO A 128 5.27 -0.49 -3.91
CA PRO A 128 6.19 0.41 -4.62
C PRO A 128 5.46 1.44 -5.48
N GLY A 129 4.31 1.08 -6.08
CA GLY A 129 3.47 2.01 -6.84
C GLY A 129 2.90 3.14 -5.98
N ALA A 130 2.30 2.81 -4.83
CA ALA A 130 1.71 3.79 -3.92
C ALA A 130 2.77 4.71 -3.30
N ILE A 131 3.89 4.15 -2.85
CA ILE A 131 5.03 4.91 -2.33
C ILE A 131 5.56 5.87 -3.40
N THR A 132 5.76 5.37 -4.63
CA THR A 132 6.23 6.21 -5.74
C THR A 132 5.27 7.36 -5.99
N ALA A 133 3.96 7.10 -6.09
CA ALA A 133 2.96 8.13 -6.34
C ALA A 133 2.98 9.24 -5.28
N VAL A 134 3.04 8.86 -3.99
CA VAL A 134 3.18 9.81 -2.87
C VAL A 134 4.43 10.68 -3.04
N LEU A 135 5.59 10.09 -3.35
CA LEU A 135 6.83 10.84 -3.55
C LEU A 135 6.75 11.82 -4.73
N VAL A 136 6.10 11.43 -5.83
CA VAL A 136 5.92 12.32 -6.98
C VAL A 136 5.04 13.50 -6.62
N TRP A 137 3.89 13.27 -5.99
CA TRP A 137 2.97 14.34 -5.61
C TRP A 137 3.55 15.26 -4.54
N GLN A 138 4.35 14.71 -3.63
CA GLN A 138 5.09 15.48 -2.64
C GLN A 138 6.03 16.50 -3.31
N GLN A 139 6.70 16.14 -4.40
CA GLN A 139 7.67 17.00 -5.09
C GLN A 139 7.06 17.91 -6.18
N THR A 140 5.87 17.61 -6.69
CA THR A 140 5.30 18.30 -7.85
C THR A 140 4.21 19.33 -7.51
N MET A 141 3.66 19.32 -6.29
CA MET A 141 2.60 20.25 -5.89
C MET A 141 3.12 21.42 -5.05
N ASP A 142 2.44 22.56 -5.15
CA ASP A 142 2.77 23.77 -4.38
C ASP A 142 2.77 23.49 -2.86
N SER A 143 3.88 23.89 -2.22
CA SER A 143 4.25 23.47 -0.87
C SER A 143 3.24 23.81 0.23
N SER A 144 2.46 24.89 0.09
CA SER A 144 1.46 25.30 1.09
C SER A 144 0.12 24.55 1.01
N VAL A 145 -0.22 23.99 -0.16
CA VAL A 145 -1.45 23.20 -0.33
C VAL A 145 -1.18 21.73 -0.05
N ASN A 146 0.03 21.27 -0.35
CA ASN A 146 0.43 19.87 -0.25
C ASN A 146 0.45 19.34 1.20
N THR A 147 0.91 20.16 2.16
CA THR A 147 1.13 19.73 3.57
C THR A 147 -0.13 19.19 4.27
N VAL A 148 -1.32 19.55 3.80
CA VAL A 148 -2.58 19.08 4.38
C VAL A 148 -3.32 18.15 3.42
N LEU A 149 -3.28 18.45 2.12
CA LEU A 149 -4.10 17.75 1.13
C LEU A 149 -3.62 16.30 0.89
N LEU A 150 -2.32 16.09 0.78
CA LEU A 150 -1.75 14.77 0.49
C LEU A 150 -1.88 13.80 1.69
N PRO A 151 -1.56 14.19 2.94
CA PRO A 151 -1.88 13.37 4.11
C PRO A 151 -3.37 13.04 4.23
N ALA A 152 -4.25 14.01 3.95
CA ALA A 152 -5.69 13.78 3.98
C ALA A 152 -6.12 12.75 2.93
N ALA A 153 -5.59 12.83 1.71
CA ALA A 153 -5.87 11.85 0.66
C ALA A 153 -5.37 10.44 1.04
N ILE A 154 -4.18 10.32 1.63
CA ILE A 154 -3.64 9.05 2.12
C ILE A 154 -4.55 8.45 3.20
N ILE A 155 -4.95 9.25 4.20
CA ILE A 155 -5.82 8.78 5.28
C ILE A 155 -7.17 8.31 4.72
N ILE A 156 -7.77 9.08 3.80
CA ILE A 156 -9.05 8.71 3.18
C ILE A 156 -8.90 7.42 2.36
N ALA A 157 -7.83 7.27 1.59
CA ALA A 157 -7.56 6.04 0.83
C ALA A 157 -7.42 4.82 1.75
N CYS A 158 -6.66 4.94 2.84
CA CYS A 158 -6.52 3.87 3.84
C CYS A 158 -7.83 3.54 4.56
N ILE A 159 -8.70 4.52 4.81
CA ILE A 159 -10.05 4.29 5.33
C ILE A 159 -10.88 3.50 4.31
N ILE A 160 -10.82 3.85 3.02
CA ILE A 160 -11.52 3.10 1.97
C ILE A 160 -11.04 1.63 1.95
N VAL A 161 -9.74 1.40 2.00
CA VAL A 161 -9.18 0.04 2.08
C VAL A 161 -9.71 -0.71 3.30
N TYR A 162 -9.68 -0.07 4.47
CA TYR A 162 -10.19 -0.66 5.71
C TYR A 162 -11.67 -1.05 5.56
N LEU A 163 -12.50 -0.17 5.02
CA LEU A 163 -13.93 -0.44 4.84
C LEU A 163 -14.16 -1.60 3.86
N VAL A 164 -13.41 -1.67 2.77
CA VAL A 164 -13.50 -2.78 1.81
C VAL A 164 -13.19 -4.11 2.48
N PHE A 165 -12.10 -4.20 3.26
CA PHE A 165 -11.72 -5.43 3.97
C PHE A 165 -12.61 -5.72 5.18
N TYR A 166 -13.22 -4.71 5.79
CA TYR A 166 -14.13 -4.89 6.91
C TYR A 166 -15.48 -5.49 6.47
N PHE A 167 -15.98 -5.08 5.29
CA PHE A 167 -17.30 -5.50 4.79
C PHE A 167 -17.27 -6.67 3.81
N GLY A 168 -16.22 -6.79 3.00
CA GLY A 168 -16.03 -7.93 2.10
C GLY A 168 -15.41 -9.06 2.86
#